data_AF-A0AAE1DJ24-F1
#
_entry.id   AF-A0AAE1DJ24-F1
#
_cell.length_a   1.000
_cell.length_b   1.000
_cell.length_c   1.000
_cell.angle_alpha   90.00
_cell.angle_beta   90.00
_cell.angle_gamma   90.00
#
_symmetry.space_group_name_H-M   'P 1'
#
loop_
_entity.id
_entity.type
_entity.pdbx_description
1 polymer ?
#
loop_
_entity_poly.entity_id
_entity_poly.type
_entity_poly.pdbx_seq_one_letter_code
_entity_poly.pdbx_strand_id
1 'polypeptide(L)'
;MRRVFISLWCVVLSGALSLGTSEQNVTSVSVWPEGDPNRCLEMFERTNQNVKRFGVIPGLGWDNLRNVEANQVVQHTFHECKLTNDGQYLIPDDVFTVDLKRSDVQTSAEFIDVTERTSSLTSSTINTYSGLYFYGKSISGSFSADNIEMKTKQLEQQAYTARVMLQYNR
;
A
#
# COMPACT_ATOMS: atom_id res chain seq x y z
N MET A 1 6.47 -29.16 92.87
CA MET A 1 7.05 -27.96 92.22
C MET A 1 6.18 -27.59 91.03
N ARG A 2 5.53 -26.42 91.09
CA ARG A 2 4.59 -25.91 90.09
C ARG A 2 5.32 -25.61 88.77
N ARG A 3 4.85 -26.17 87.66
CA ARG A 3 5.27 -25.79 86.30
C ARG A 3 4.37 -24.64 85.82
N VAL A 4 4.98 -23.49 85.59
CA VAL A 4 4.35 -22.27 85.07
C VAL A 4 4.26 -22.39 83.55
N PHE A 5 3.05 -22.32 83.01
CA PHE A 5 2.81 -22.17 81.57
C PHE A 5 3.01 -20.69 81.20
N ILE A 6 3.99 -20.40 80.35
CA ILE A 6 4.20 -19.08 79.75
C ILE A 6 3.52 -19.10 78.38
N SER A 7 2.43 -18.37 78.25
CA SER A 7 1.70 -18.15 77.00
C SER A 7 2.46 -17.18 76.10
N LEU A 8 2.96 -17.66 74.96
CA LEU A 8 3.57 -16.85 73.92
C LEU A 8 2.46 -16.20 73.08
N TRP A 9 2.30 -14.88 73.17
CA TRP A 9 1.46 -14.10 72.25
C TRP A 9 2.31 -13.66 71.05
N CYS A 10 2.02 -14.20 69.87
CA CYS A 10 2.54 -13.67 68.60
C CYS A 10 1.74 -12.41 68.23
N VAL A 11 2.37 -11.25 68.35
CA VAL A 11 1.88 -10.02 67.70
C VAL A 11 2.40 -10.02 66.27
N VAL A 12 1.53 -10.33 65.31
CA VAL A 12 1.84 -10.17 63.88
C VAL A 12 1.62 -8.69 63.54
N LEU A 13 2.72 -7.94 63.39
CA LEU A 13 2.68 -6.57 62.91
C LEU A 13 2.51 -6.58 61.39
N SER A 14 1.31 -6.27 60.90
CA SER A 14 1.03 -6.04 59.48
C SER A 14 1.67 -4.74 59.01
N GLY A 15 2.92 -4.80 58.56
CA GLY A 15 3.56 -3.73 57.78
C GLY A 15 3.33 -3.97 56.29
N ALA A 16 2.27 -3.37 55.73
CA ALA A 16 2.12 -3.30 54.28
C ALA A 16 3.16 -2.31 53.72
N LEU A 17 4.32 -2.82 53.28
CA LEU A 17 5.19 -2.06 52.39
C LEU A 17 4.48 -1.95 51.03
N SER A 18 3.78 -0.85 50.81
CA SER A 18 3.42 -0.42 49.47
C SER A 18 4.73 -0.02 48.77
N LEU A 19 5.36 -0.95 48.06
CA LEU A 19 6.23 -0.56 46.95
C LEU A 19 5.32 0.12 45.93
N GLY A 20 5.32 1.46 45.98
CA GLY A 20 4.81 2.26 44.88
C GLY A 20 5.61 1.86 43.65
N THR A 21 5.00 1.08 42.77
CA THR A 21 5.42 1.02 41.39
C THR A 21 5.24 2.43 40.86
N SER A 22 6.35 3.16 40.69
CA SER A 22 6.33 4.37 39.89
C SER A 22 5.78 3.95 38.53
N GLU A 23 4.56 4.37 38.19
CA GLU A 23 4.13 4.44 36.81
C GLU A 23 5.19 5.27 36.11
N GLN A 24 6.10 4.60 35.39
CA GLN A 24 6.93 5.30 34.45
C GLN A 24 5.97 5.84 33.41
N ASN A 25 5.71 7.14 33.50
CA ASN A 25 5.12 7.92 32.44
C ASN A 25 6.18 8.00 31.34
N VAL A 26 6.40 6.86 30.66
CA VAL A 26 7.21 6.76 29.47
C VAL A 26 6.43 7.57 28.44
N THR A 27 6.78 8.84 28.30
CA THR A 27 6.56 9.56 27.04
C THR A 27 7.15 8.65 25.98
N SER A 28 6.28 7.88 25.33
CA SER A 28 6.68 6.86 24.40
C SER A 28 7.19 7.56 23.17
N VAL A 29 8.49 7.86 23.19
CA VAL A 29 9.20 8.37 22.04
C VAL A 29 9.10 7.27 20.98
N SER A 30 8.40 7.59 19.88
CA SER A 30 8.34 6.73 18.70
C SER A 30 9.76 6.33 18.31
N VAL A 31 9.97 5.04 18.05
CA VAL A 31 11.26 4.52 17.57
C VAL A 31 11.56 5.01 16.15
N TRP A 32 10.52 5.41 15.42
CA TRP A 32 10.59 5.89 14.05
C TRP A 32 10.94 7.38 13.96
N PRO A 33 11.84 7.78 13.03
CA PRO A 33 12.18 9.18 12.81
C PRO A 33 11.00 9.97 12.23
N GLU A 34 11.11 11.30 12.27
CA GLU A 34 10.13 12.18 11.61
C GLU A 34 10.11 11.96 10.10
N GLY A 35 8.90 11.86 9.54
CA GLY A 35 8.70 11.61 8.12
C GLY A 35 8.65 10.12 7.73
N ASP A 36 8.93 9.19 8.66
CA ASP A 36 8.77 7.76 8.44
C ASP A 36 7.27 7.36 8.55
N PRO A 37 6.71 6.64 7.56
CA PRO A 37 5.30 6.24 7.58
C PRO A 37 4.94 5.39 8.81
N ASN A 38 5.87 4.59 9.34
CA ASN A 38 5.61 3.73 10.48
C ASN A 38 5.37 4.53 11.77
N ARG A 39 5.94 5.75 11.87
CA ARG A 39 5.64 6.66 12.99
C ARG A 39 4.15 7.00 13.05
N CYS A 40 3.56 7.32 11.90
CA CYS A 40 2.13 7.63 11.80
C CYS A 40 1.27 6.39 12.05
N LEU A 41 1.65 5.23 11.49
CA LEU A 41 0.91 3.98 11.72
C LEU A 41 0.90 3.59 13.20
N GLU A 42 2.04 3.68 13.89
CA GLU A 42 2.12 3.41 15.33
C GLU A 42 1.22 4.38 16.14
N MET A 43 1.18 5.65 15.75
CA MET A 43 0.29 6.64 16.37
C MET A 43 -1.19 6.26 16.20
N PHE A 44 -1.60 5.85 14.99
CA PHE A 44 -2.98 5.45 14.73
C PHE A 44 -3.38 4.19 15.48
N GLU A 45 -2.48 3.20 15.57
CA GLU A 45 -2.70 1.97 16.35
C GLU A 45 -2.93 2.28 17.83
N ARG A 46 -2.17 3.21 18.42
CA ARG A 46 -2.35 3.65 19.81
C ARG A 46 -3.70 4.32 20.05
N THR A 47 -4.22 5.03 19.05
CA THR A 47 -5.56 5.63 19.09
C THR A 47 -6.69 4.68 18.69
N ASN A 48 -6.39 3.38 18.53
CA ASN A 48 -7.34 2.35 18.12
C ASN A 48 -7.97 2.64 16.74
N GLN A 49 -7.22 3.26 15.84
CA GLN A 49 -7.61 3.50 14.45
C GLN A 49 -6.92 2.49 13.54
N ASN A 50 -7.70 1.73 12.76
CA ASN A 50 -7.17 0.77 11.79
C ASN A 50 -6.89 1.46 10.46
N VAL A 51 -5.76 2.17 10.38
CA VAL A 51 -5.29 2.85 9.18
C VAL A 51 -4.29 1.96 8.45
N LYS A 52 -4.41 1.87 7.12
CA LYS A 52 -3.45 1.14 6.27
C LYS A 52 -2.61 2.11 5.45
N ARG A 53 -1.40 1.74 5.07
CA ARG A 53 -0.66 2.53 4.08
C ARG A 53 -1.31 2.39 2.70
N PHE A 54 -1.45 3.50 1.98
CA PHE A 54 -1.92 3.44 0.59
C PHE A 54 -0.87 2.73 -0.28
N GLY A 55 -1.28 1.65 -0.95
CA GLY A 55 -0.37 0.76 -1.67
C GLY A 55 0.02 1.25 -3.08
N VAL A 56 -0.75 2.18 -3.65
CA VAL A 56 -0.56 2.65 -5.03
C VAL A 56 -0.28 4.15 -4.99
N ILE A 57 1.00 4.53 -5.03
CA ILE A 57 1.43 5.93 -4.91
C ILE A 57 2.13 6.35 -6.22
N PRO A 58 1.80 7.52 -6.79
CA PRO A 58 2.51 8.03 -7.96
C PRO A 58 3.96 8.41 -7.61
N GLY A 59 4.83 8.52 -8.61
CA GLY A 59 6.23 8.95 -8.40
C GLY A 59 7.28 7.84 -8.58
N LEU A 60 6.85 6.62 -8.92
CA LEU A 60 7.72 5.61 -9.50
C LEU A 60 8.05 5.97 -10.96
N GLY A 61 9.25 5.61 -11.41
CA GLY A 61 9.61 5.70 -12.81
C GLY A 61 8.81 4.68 -13.64
N TRP A 62 8.76 4.88 -14.96
CA TRP A 62 8.02 4.01 -15.87
C TRP A 62 8.83 3.72 -17.13
N ASP A 63 9.03 2.45 -17.45
CA ASP A 63 9.55 2.03 -18.75
C ASP A 63 8.38 1.78 -19.71
N ASN A 64 8.16 2.75 -20.59
CA ASN A 64 7.06 2.75 -21.55
C ASN A 64 7.19 1.68 -22.65
N LEU A 65 8.37 1.09 -22.89
CA LEU A 65 8.51 0.02 -23.89
C LEU A 65 8.06 -1.33 -23.33
N ARG A 66 8.39 -1.57 -22.06
CA ARG A 66 8.11 -2.84 -21.37
C ARG A 66 6.85 -2.81 -20.50
N ASN A 67 6.25 -1.64 -20.29
CA ASN A 67 5.15 -1.40 -19.34
C ASN A 67 5.49 -1.89 -17.93
N VAL A 68 6.66 -1.50 -17.42
CA VAL A 68 7.10 -1.89 -16.07
C VAL A 68 7.44 -0.66 -15.24
N GLU A 69 7.10 -0.75 -13.96
CA GLU A 69 7.52 0.22 -12.95
C GLU A 69 9.05 0.14 -12.80
N ALA A 70 9.67 1.31 -12.77
CA ALA A 70 11.08 1.48 -12.46
C ALA A 70 11.25 1.98 -11.02
N ASN A 71 12.46 2.37 -10.68
CA ASN A 71 12.78 2.86 -9.33
C ASN A 71 12.02 4.13 -8.99
N GLN A 72 11.90 4.40 -7.69
CA GLN A 72 11.32 5.63 -7.16
C GLN A 72 12.06 6.86 -7.69
N VAL A 73 11.31 7.79 -8.27
CA VAL A 73 11.80 9.07 -8.82
C VAL A 73 11.49 10.22 -7.87
N VAL A 74 10.34 10.16 -7.18
CA VAL A 74 9.89 11.18 -6.24
C VAL A 74 10.06 10.66 -4.81
N GLN A 75 10.70 11.45 -3.96
CA GLN A 75 10.81 11.13 -2.53
C GLN A 75 9.52 11.52 -1.81
N HIS A 76 8.94 10.57 -1.07
CA HIS A 76 7.75 10.79 -0.25
C HIS A 76 8.11 10.97 1.22
N THR A 77 7.44 11.91 1.87
CA THR A 77 7.52 12.16 3.32
C THR A 77 6.15 12.02 3.97
N PHE A 78 6.14 11.69 5.26
CA PHE A 78 4.93 11.49 6.05
C PHE A 78 4.95 12.32 7.35
N HIS A 79 5.32 13.60 7.26
CA HIS A 79 5.38 14.47 8.44
C HIS A 79 3.99 14.84 8.98
N GLU A 80 3.00 14.98 8.10
CA GLU A 80 1.66 15.44 8.48
C GLU A 80 0.72 14.29 8.86
N CYS A 81 1.17 13.03 8.72
CA CYS A 81 0.34 11.83 8.90
C CYS A 81 -1.01 11.92 8.17
N LYS A 82 -0.97 12.43 6.93
CA LYS A 82 -2.15 12.73 6.13
C LYS A 82 -2.91 11.47 5.75
N LEU A 83 -4.22 11.50 5.89
CA LEU A 83 -5.10 10.40 5.48
C LEU A 83 -5.86 10.74 4.21
N THR A 84 -6.33 9.71 3.51
CA THR A 84 -7.40 9.84 2.52
C THR A 84 -8.66 10.43 3.16
N ASN A 85 -9.54 11.01 2.35
CA ASN A 85 -10.76 11.66 2.86
C ASN A 85 -11.68 10.70 3.64
N ASP A 86 -11.65 9.40 3.33
CA ASP A 86 -12.39 8.35 4.02
C ASP A 86 -11.70 7.87 5.31
N GLY A 87 -10.50 8.38 5.62
CA GLY A 87 -9.74 8.06 6.83
C GLY A 87 -9.16 6.64 6.86
N GLN A 88 -9.25 5.88 5.77
CA GLN A 88 -8.83 4.48 5.76
C GLN A 88 -7.35 4.29 5.43
N TYR A 89 -6.75 5.24 4.69
CA TYR A 89 -5.40 5.08 4.17
C TYR A 89 -4.49 6.27 4.51
N LEU A 90 -3.27 5.97 4.96
CA LEU A 90 -2.16 6.92 5.10
C LEU A 90 -1.56 7.21 3.72
N ILE A 91 -1.44 8.49 3.39
CA ILE A 91 -0.86 9.02 2.15
C ILE A 91 0.31 9.96 2.43
N PRO A 92 1.27 10.11 1.50
CA PRO A 92 2.34 11.09 1.62
C PRO A 92 1.84 12.55 1.69
N ASP A 93 2.68 13.42 2.24
CA ASP A 93 2.39 14.85 2.37
C ASP A 93 2.18 15.52 0.99
N ASP A 94 2.96 15.10 -0.01
CA ASP A 94 2.99 15.62 -1.38
C ASP A 94 1.89 15.04 -2.30
N VAL A 95 1.06 14.14 -1.76
CA VAL A 95 0.02 13.44 -2.52
C VAL A 95 -1.37 13.83 -2.03
N PHE A 96 -2.33 13.86 -2.95
CA PHE A 96 -3.75 13.95 -2.63
C PHE A 96 -4.54 12.92 -3.43
N THR A 97 -5.64 12.45 -2.87
CA THR A 97 -6.56 11.51 -3.53
C THR A 97 -7.83 12.22 -3.95
N VAL A 98 -8.41 11.75 -5.05
CA VAL A 98 -9.72 12.20 -5.53
C VAL A 98 -10.65 11.00 -5.49
N ASP A 99 -11.65 11.05 -4.61
CA ASP A 99 -12.59 9.94 -4.46
C ASP A 99 -13.54 9.88 -5.65
N LEU A 100 -13.39 8.85 -6.47
CA LEU A 100 -14.37 8.49 -7.48
C LEU A 100 -15.53 7.83 -6.73
N LYS A 101 -16.51 8.62 -6.27
CA LYS A 101 -17.73 8.14 -5.56
C LYS A 101 -18.67 7.34 -6.48
N ARG A 102 -18.13 6.46 -7.32
CA ARG A 102 -18.82 5.63 -8.30
C ARG A 102 -18.11 4.29 -8.35
N SER A 103 -18.86 3.24 -8.05
CA SER A 103 -18.47 1.87 -8.32
C SER A 103 -19.07 1.51 -9.68
N ASP A 104 -18.22 1.42 -10.71
CA ASP A 104 -18.63 1.02 -12.05
C ASP A 104 -17.92 -0.26 -12.43
N VAL A 105 -18.69 -1.21 -12.99
CA VAL A 105 -18.20 -2.48 -13.50
C VAL A 105 -18.34 -2.43 -15.01
N GLN A 106 -17.22 -2.27 -15.70
CA GLN A 106 -17.20 -2.25 -17.15
C GLN A 106 -16.90 -3.64 -17.68
N THR A 107 -17.79 -4.15 -18.51
CA THR A 107 -17.62 -5.44 -19.19
C THR A 107 -17.36 -5.18 -20.67
N SER A 108 -16.28 -5.74 -21.21
CA SER A 108 -15.91 -5.55 -22.60
C SER A 108 -15.44 -6.86 -23.22
N ALA A 109 -15.80 -7.08 -24.48
CA ALA A 109 -15.26 -8.16 -25.30
C ALA A 109 -14.65 -7.54 -26.57
N GLU A 110 -13.41 -7.90 -26.87
CA GLU A 110 -12.64 -7.40 -28.02
C GLU A 110 -12.09 -8.59 -28.80
N PHE A 111 -12.15 -8.48 -30.12
CA PHE A 111 -11.48 -9.41 -31.02
C PHE A 111 -10.23 -8.75 -31.59
N ILE A 112 -9.08 -9.34 -31.34
CA ILE A 112 -7.76 -8.83 -31.69
C ILE A 112 -7.20 -9.67 -32.83
N ASP A 113 -7.16 -9.06 -34.01
CA ASP A 113 -6.63 -9.67 -35.22
C ASP A 113 -5.11 -9.47 -35.35
N VAL A 114 -4.61 -8.31 -34.93
CA VAL A 114 -3.20 -7.92 -35.01
C VAL A 114 -2.73 -7.33 -33.69
N THR A 115 -1.64 -7.87 -33.15
CA THR A 115 -1.05 -7.43 -31.88
C THR A 115 -0.71 -5.93 -31.84
N GLU A 116 -0.31 -5.33 -32.98
CA GLU A 116 0.02 -3.90 -33.07
C GLU A 116 -1.16 -2.96 -32.78
N ARG A 117 -2.40 -3.44 -32.89
CA ARG A 117 -3.61 -2.64 -32.62
C ARG A 117 -4.11 -2.75 -31.19
N THR A 118 -3.51 -3.62 -30.40
CA THR A 118 -3.97 -3.93 -29.04
C THR A 118 -3.51 -2.89 -28.04
N SER A 119 -4.45 -2.39 -27.23
CA SER A 119 -4.13 -1.57 -26.07
C SER A 119 -3.73 -2.44 -24.87
N SER A 120 -2.81 -1.92 -24.05
CA SER A 120 -2.46 -2.50 -22.75
C SER A 120 -3.60 -2.28 -21.75
N LEU A 121 -3.92 -3.28 -20.94
CA LEU A 121 -5.02 -3.20 -19.97
C LEU A 121 -4.74 -2.27 -18.80
N THR A 122 -3.50 -2.24 -18.34
CA THR A 122 -3.09 -1.45 -17.16
C THR A 122 -2.43 -0.13 -17.54
N SER A 123 -1.93 -0.02 -18.79
CA SER A 123 -1.02 1.06 -19.20
C SER A 123 -1.47 1.79 -20.47
N SER A 124 -2.72 1.59 -20.94
CA SER A 124 -3.21 2.16 -22.21
C SER A 124 -2.99 3.66 -22.32
N THR A 125 -3.34 4.41 -21.27
CA THR A 125 -3.24 5.88 -21.26
C THR A 125 -1.79 6.33 -21.37
N ILE A 126 -0.89 5.75 -20.58
CA ILE A 126 0.55 6.08 -20.64
C ILE A 126 1.09 5.76 -22.03
N ASN A 127 0.74 4.60 -22.60
CA ASN A 127 1.25 4.19 -23.90
C ASN A 127 0.77 5.10 -25.05
N THR A 128 -0.43 5.66 -24.91
CA THR A 128 -1.02 6.58 -25.89
C THR A 128 -0.42 7.98 -25.79
N TYR A 129 -0.26 8.51 -24.58
CA TYR A 129 0.18 9.90 -24.38
C TYR A 129 1.69 10.08 -24.27
N SER A 130 2.42 9.08 -23.77
CA SER A 130 3.89 9.12 -23.62
C SER A 130 4.62 8.37 -24.75
N GLY A 131 3.89 8.01 -25.81
CA GLY A 131 4.41 7.17 -26.87
C GLY A 131 5.33 7.86 -27.85
N LEU A 132 6.38 7.13 -28.23
CA LEU A 132 7.22 7.50 -29.36
C LEU A 132 6.60 6.94 -30.64
N TYR A 133 6.28 7.86 -31.56
CA TYR A 133 5.74 7.52 -32.87
C TYR A 133 6.84 7.61 -33.91
N PHE A 134 7.18 6.49 -34.54
CA PHE A 134 8.10 6.43 -35.66
C PHE A 134 7.34 6.04 -36.92
N TYR A 135 7.40 6.89 -37.95
CA TYR A 135 6.73 6.64 -39.24
C TYR A 135 5.25 6.26 -39.12
N GLY A 136 4.53 6.88 -38.18
CA GLY A 136 3.11 6.61 -37.94
C GLY A 136 2.82 5.35 -37.11
N LYS A 137 3.82 4.65 -36.58
CA LYS A 137 3.66 3.52 -35.65
C LYS A 137 4.13 3.89 -34.25
N SER A 138 3.32 3.55 -33.24
CA SER A 138 3.73 3.63 -31.84
C SER A 138 4.57 2.41 -31.46
N ILE A 139 5.63 2.63 -30.69
CA ILE A 139 6.43 1.55 -30.09
C ILE A 139 6.14 1.34 -28.61
N SER A 140 5.23 2.14 -28.02
CA SER A 140 4.87 2.00 -26.60
C SER A 140 4.30 0.61 -26.31
N GLY A 141 4.78 -0.02 -25.25
CA GLY A 141 4.34 -1.33 -24.80
C GLY A 141 4.64 -2.47 -25.77
N SER A 142 5.46 -2.26 -26.82
CA SER A 142 5.76 -3.31 -27.79
C SER A 142 6.62 -4.45 -27.22
N PHE A 143 7.30 -4.20 -26.10
CA PHE A 143 8.15 -5.16 -25.40
C PHE A 143 7.58 -5.58 -24.04
N SER A 144 6.30 -5.29 -23.76
CA SER A 144 5.67 -5.78 -22.54
C SER A 144 5.44 -7.29 -22.60
N ALA A 145 5.43 -7.94 -21.43
CA ALA A 145 5.23 -9.39 -21.32
C ALA A 145 3.96 -9.84 -22.04
N ASP A 146 2.83 -9.16 -21.78
CA ASP A 146 1.54 -9.45 -22.42
C ASP A 146 1.59 -9.35 -23.95
N ASN A 147 2.34 -8.36 -24.47
CA ASN A 147 2.44 -8.12 -25.90
C ASN A 147 3.29 -9.20 -26.58
N ILE A 148 4.45 -9.51 -25.99
CA ILE A 148 5.34 -10.57 -26.46
C ILE A 148 4.62 -11.91 -26.42
N GLU A 149 3.92 -12.23 -25.33
CA GLU A 149 3.18 -13.47 -25.19
C GLU A 149 2.07 -13.59 -26.24
N MET A 150 1.21 -12.58 -26.35
CA MET A 150 0.12 -12.59 -27.31
C MET A 150 0.64 -12.71 -28.75
N LYS A 151 1.66 -11.93 -29.11
CA LYS A 151 2.29 -12.00 -30.44
C LYS A 151 2.87 -13.37 -30.72
N THR A 152 3.56 -13.97 -29.75
CA THR A 152 4.15 -15.30 -29.89
C THR A 152 3.06 -16.34 -30.13
N LYS A 153 1.96 -16.31 -29.35
CA LYS A 153 0.84 -17.25 -29.53
C LYS A 153 0.12 -17.08 -30.86
N GLN A 154 -0.12 -15.85 -31.30
CA GLN A 154 -0.74 -15.57 -32.60
C GLN A 154 0.12 -16.11 -33.76
N LEU A 155 1.44 -15.92 -33.68
CA LEU A 155 2.37 -16.38 -34.71
C LEU A 155 2.57 -17.90 -34.72
N GLU A 156 2.76 -18.52 -33.54
CA GLU A 156 2.98 -19.96 -33.42
C GLU A 156 1.76 -20.78 -33.83
N GLN A 157 0.56 -20.29 -33.50
CA GLN A 157 -0.69 -21.05 -33.67
C GLN A 157 -1.51 -20.59 -34.88
N GLN A 158 -1.05 -19.55 -35.60
CA GLN A 158 -1.82 -18.88 -36.66
C GLN A 158 -3.25 -18.54 -36.19
N ALA A 159 -3.36 -18.10 -34.94
CA ALA A 159 -4.61 -17.92 -34.23
C ALA A 159 -4.91 -16.44 -33.98
N TYR A 160 -6.19 -16.14 -33.78
CA TYR A 160 -6.65 -14.83 -33.33
C TYR A 160 -6.87 -14.82 -31.82
N THR A 161 -6.84 -13.63 -31.22
CA THR A 161 -7.04 -13.49 -29.77
C THR A 161 -8.40 -12.85 -29.50
N ALA A 162 -9.22 -13.50 -28.69
CA ALA A 162 -10.42 -12.89 -28.12
C ALA A 162 -10.12 -12.52 -26.66
N ARG A 163 -10.40 -11.27 -26.31
CA ARG A 163 -10.20 -10.74 -24.95
C ARG A 163 -11.56 -10.43 -24.34
N VAL A 164 -11.81 -10.94 -23.14
CA VAL A 164 -12.98 -10.60 -22.34
C VAL A 164 -12.47 -10.02 -21.02
N MET A 165 -13.01 -8.87 -20.63
CA MET A 165 -12.57 -8.13 -19.45
C MET A 165 -13.78 -7.71 -18.61
N LEU A 166 -13.57 -7.75 -17.30
CA LEU A 166 -14.40 -7.11 -16.30
C LEU A 166 -13.51 -6.17 -15.48
N GLN A 167 -13.72 -4.86 -15.61
CA GLN A 167 -12.92 -3.83 -14.96
C GLN A 167 -13.72 -3.15 -13.86
N TYR A 168 -13.13 -3.07 -12.67
CA TYR A 168 -13.70 -2.40 -11.50
C TYR A 168 -12.96 -1.10 -11.24
N ASN A 169 -13.65 0.03 -11.38
CA ASN A 169 -13.08 1.34 -11.08
C ASN A 169 -13.52 1.76 -9.66
N ARG A 170 -12.56 2.14 -8.81
CA ARG A 170 -12.75 2.56 -7.41
C ARG A 170 -12.03 3.86 -7.13
#